data_AF-A0A060C0L7-F1
#
_entry.id   AF-A0A060C0L7-F1
#
_cell.length_a   1.000
_cell.length_b   1.000
_cell.length_c   1.000
_cell.angle_alpha   90.00
_cell.angle_beta   90.00
_cell.angle_gamma   90.00
#
_symmetry.space_group_name_H-M   'P 1'
#
loop_
_entity.id
_entity.type
_entity.pdbx_description
1 polymer ?
#
loop_
_entity_poly.entity_id
_entity_poly.type
_entity_poly.pdbx_seq_one_letter_code
_entity_poly.pdbx_strand_id
1 'polypeptide(L)'
;RLRAKGPRGRRVVLQHAEDLDARGRLEWTHLDRPGAKRKDRPWRFQRDEIVLDGEAQWVQPWFTIHGFRYVEITGLDAPPSPDEIEALVLSSVEVDENAFTCSDERLNALYANAAWSMIGNFLDTPTDCPQRERGGFTGDAQVFAPTATMLADVTGYFSRYLRSLR
;
A
#
# COMPACT_ATOMS: atom_id res chain seq x y z
N ARG A 1 2.11 6.12 -9.38
CA ARG A 1 2.90 6.80 -10.44
C ARG A 1 2.58 8.29 -10.45
N LEU A 2 3.53 9.12 -10.82
CA LEU A 2 3.39 10.59 -10.88
C LEU A 2 3.90 11.09 -12.22
N ARG A 3 3.14 11.95 -12.87
CA ARG A 3 3.56 12.75 -14.02
C ARG A 3 4.04 14.09 -13.49
N ALA A 4 5.33 14.36 -13.60
CA ALA A 4 5.91 15.59 -13.08
C ALA A 4 6.75 16.29 -14.14
N LYS A 5 6.71 17.63 -14.12
CA LYS A 5 7.57 18.51 -14.92
C LYS A 5 8.25 19.50 -13.98
N GLY A 6 9.52 19.79 -14.26
CA GLY A 6 10.28 20.79 -13.52
C GLY A 6 11.72 20.85 -14.00
N PRO A 7 12.53 21.80 -13.48
CA PRO A 7 13.93 21.94 -13.82
C PRO A 7 14.71 20.64 -13.62
N ARG A 8 15.63 20.36 -14.56
CA ARG A 8 16.55 19.23 -14.45
C ARG A 8 17.30 19.27 -13.12
N GLY A 9 17.42 18.13 -12.47
CA GLY A 9 18.09 17.97 -11.17
C GLY A 9 17.20 18.31 -9.97
N ARG A 10 15.99 18.83 -10.18
CA ARG A 10 15.05 19.06 -9.08
C ARG A 10 14.60 17.74 -8.48
N ARG A 11 14.59 17.68 -7.15
CA ARG A 11 14.15 16.53 -6.39
C ARG A 11 12.68 16.66 -5.99
N VAL A 12 11.89 15.67 -6.35
CA VAL A 12 10.49 15.48 -5.91
C VAL A 12 10.47 14.29 -4.95
N VAL A 13 9.75 14.42 -3.85
CA VAL A 13 9.65 13.39 -2.81
C VAL A 13 8.20 13.00 -2.62
N LEU A 14 7.93 11.70 -2.66
CA LEU A 14 6.62 11.12 -2.34
C LEU A 14 6.76 10.37 -1.02
N GLN A 15 5.98 10.77 -0.03
CA GLN A 15 5.95 10.14 1.28
C GLN A 15 4.57 9.58 1.54
N HIS A 16 4.49 8.28 1.82
CA HIS A 16 3.22 7.55 1.94
C HIS A 16 2.83 7.32 3.40
N ALA A 17 1.52 7.29 3.68
CA ALA A 17 0.96 6.97 5.00
C ALA A 17 -0.44 6.34 4.90
N GLU A 18 -0.80 5.53 5.89
CA GLU A 18 -2.16 4.98 6.02
C GLU A 18 -3.15 5.99 6.63
N ASP A 19 -2.67 6.90 7.47
CA ASP A 19 -3.52 7.79 8.27
C ASP A 19 -2.97 9.22 8.36
N LEU A 20 -3.82 10.13 8.86
CA LEU A 20 -3.51 11.52 9.14
C LEU A 20 -3.67 11.85 10.62
N ASP A 21 -2.84 12.76 11.13
CA ASP A 21 -3.00 13.35 12.46
C ASP A 21 -4.21 14.30 12.51
N ALA A 22 -4.57 14.75 13.72
CA ALA A 22 -5.69 15.68 13.92
C ALA A 22 -5.54 17.04 13.20
N ARG A 23 -4.38 17.33 12.62
CA ARG A 23 -4.09 18.54 11.82
C ARG A 23 -4.02 18.24 10.33
N GLY A 24 -4.37 17.03 9.90
CA GLY A 24 -4.36 16.61 8.50
C GLY A 24 -2.96 16.33 7.94
N ARG A 25 -1.95 16.16 8.79
CA ARG A 25 -0.59 15.78 8.35
C ARG A 25 -0.44 14.28 8.40
N LEU A 26 0.44 13.72 7.59
CA LEU A 26 0.69 12.28 7.58
C LEU A 26 1.11 11.76 8.96
N GLU A 27 0.54 10.61 9.34
CA GLU A 27 0.76 9.92 10.59
C GLU A 27 1.51 8.59 10.34
N TRP A 28 2.63 8.41 11.03
CA TRP A 28 3.55 7.28 10.80
C TRP A 28 3.97 6.57 12.07
N THR A 29 3.45 6.95 13.24
CA THR A 29 3.87 6.34 14.51
C THR A 29 3.62 4.83 14.56
N HIS A 30 2.62 4.33 13.83
CA HIS A 30 2.36 2.89 13.69
C HIS A 30 3.43 2.15 12.84
N LEU A 31 4.18 2.86 11.98
CA LEU A 31 5.30 2.29 11.22
C LEU A 31 6.59 2.15 12.04
N ASP A 32 6.66 2.79 13.21
CA ASP A 32 7.84 2.71 14.07
C ASP A 32 7.99 1.31 14.68
N ARG A 33 9.24 0.83 14.79
CA ARG A 33 9.52 -0.36 15.61
C ARG A 33 9.19 -0.09 17.08
N PRO A 34 8.68 -1.08 17.83
CA PRO A 34 8.51 -0.94 19.28
C PRO A 34 9.79 -0.45 19.96
N GLY A 35 9.71 0.67 20.69
CA GLY A 35 10.85 1.27 21.40
C GLY A 35 11.74 2.23 20.60
N ALA A 36 11.42 2.50 19.32
CA ALA A 36 12.19 3.45 18.50
C ALA A 36 12.07 4.90 19.04
N LYS A 37 13.19 5.48 19.48
CA LYS A 37 13.21 6.89 19.93
C LYS A 37 13.14 7.82 18.73
N ARG A 38 12.46 8.96 18.89
CA ARG A 38 12.26 9.98 17.83
C ARG A 38 13.54 10.47 17.16
N LYS A 39 14.65 10.50 17.90
CA LYS A 39 15.99 10.89 17.40
C LYS A 39 16.69 9.81 16.57
N ASP A 40 16.25 8.55 16.71
CA ASP A 40 16.77 7.38 16.00
C ASP A 40 15.90 7.08 14.75
N ARG A 41 15.16 8.08 14.25
CA ARG A 41 14.27 7.99 13.06
C ARG A 41 14.85 8.70 11.82
N PRO A 42 16.06 8.35 11.33
CA PRO A 42 16.64 9.01 10.17
C PRO A 42 15.96 8.61 8.84
N TRP A 43 15.17 7.53 8.82
CA TRP A 43 14.51 7.02 7.61
C TRP A 43 13.00 6.96 7.83
N ARG A 44 12.26 7.84 7.15
CA ARG A 44 10.82 7.65 6.98
C ARG A 44 10.64 6.50 6.00
N PHE A 45 10.15 5.36 6.49
CA PHE A 45 9.78 4.21 5.67
C PHE A 45 8.70 4.63 4.66
N GLN A 46 8.58 3.90 3.55
CA GLN A 46 7.62 4.18 2.47
C GLN A 46 7.78 5.54 1.78
N ARG A 47 8.99 5.79 1.26
CA ARG A 47 9.37 7.06 0.64
C ARG A 47 10.06 6.83 -0.70
N ASP A 48 9.62 7.57 -1.72
CA ASP A 48 10.23 7.58 -3.04
C ASP A 48 10.84 8.96 -3.32
N GLU A 49 12.01 8.99 -3.97
CA GLU A 49 12.63 10.21 -4.49
C GLU A 49 12.75 10.13 -6.00
N ILE A 50 12.38 11.22 -6.67
CA ILE A 50 12.50 11.38 -8.12
C ILE A 50 13.41 12.57 -8.39
N VAL A 51 14.38 12.41 -9.29
CA VAL A 51 15.17 13.51 -9.84
C VAL A 51 14.66 13.81 -11.24
N LEU A 52 14.10 15.00 -11.43
CA LEU A 52 13.52 15.43 -12.71
C LEU A 52 14.63 15.67 -13.75
N ASP A 53 14.33 15.39 -15.02
CA ASP A 53 15.28 15.54 -16.13
C ASP A 53 15.02 16.78 -17.01
N GLY A 54 13.93 17.51 -16.75
CA GLY A 54 13.47 18.69 -17.49
C GLY A 54 12.15 18.49 -18.23
N GLU A 55 11.78 17.25 -18.52
CA GLU A 55 10.62 16.92 -19.35
C GLU A 55 9.47 16.32 -18.54
N ALA A 56 8.24 16.50 -19.04
CA ALA A 56 7.06 15.94 -18.40
C ALA A 56 6.95 14.44 -18.71
N GLN A 57 7.16 13.58 -17.72
CA GLN A 57 7.08 12.13 -17.90
C GLN A 57 6.44 11.42 -16.71
N TRP A 58 5.90 10.22 -16.97
CA TRP A 58 5.41 9.34 -15.92
C TRP A 58 6.58 8.64 -15.24
N VAL A 59 6.61 8.73 -13.91
CA VAL A 59 7.61 8.07 -13.07
C VAL A 59 6.91 7.16 -12.05
N GLN A 60 7.46 5.97 -11.85
CA GLN A 60 7.01 5.02 -10.85
C GLN A 60 8.18 4.17 -10.33
N PRO A 61 8.14 3.73 -9.06
CA PRO A 61 9.07 2.73 -8.57
C PRO A 61 8.79 1.36 -9.21
N TRP A 62 9.86 0.57 -9.38
CA TRP A 62 9.78 -0.81 -9.90
C TRP A 62 10.15 -1.88 -8.85
N PHE A 63 10.89 -1.49 -7.83
CA PHE A 63 11.47 -2.40 -6.84
C PHE A 63 10.99 -2.11 -5.40
N THR A 64 9.88 -1.38 -5.26
CA THR A 64 9.21 -1.16 -3.98
C THR A 64 7.71 -1.08 -4.16
N ILE A 65 7.00 -1.37 -3.07
CA ILE A 65 5.56 -1.20 -2.90
C ILE A 65 5.33 -0.51 -1.55
N HIS A 66 4.18 0.13 -1.39
CA HIS A 66 3.79 0.89 -0.20
C HIS A 66 2.35 0.53 0.18
N GLY A 67 2.06 0.38 1.47
CA GLY A 67 0.70 0.29 2.01
C GLY A 67 0.30 1.67 2.52
N PHE A 68 -0.65 2.32 1.83
CA PHE A 68 -1.01 3.71 2.10
C PHE A 68 -2.40 4.08 1.60
N ARG A 69 -2.94 5.16 2.15
CA ARG A 69 -4.12 5.89 1.66
C ARG A 69 -3.79 7.33 1.27
N TYR A 70 -2.78 7.91 1.90
CA TYR A 70 -2.38 9.29 1.73
C TYR A 70 -0.93 9.36 1.22
N VAL A 71 -0.66 10.35 0.36
CA VAL A 71 0.68 10.67 -0.14
C VAL A 71 0.92 12.17 -0.03
N GLU A 72 2.04 12.55 0.57
CA GLU A 72 2.54 13.93 0.56
C GLU A 72 3.59 14.05 -0.52
N ILE A 73 3.45 15.07 -1.37
CA ILE A 73 4.34 15.33 -2.49
C ILE A 73 5.00 16.67 -2.26
N THR A 74 6.33 16.67 -2.19
CA THR A 74 7.13 17.88 -1.99
C THR A 74 8.12 18.06 -3.14
N GLY A 75 8.47 19.31 -3.44
CA GLY A 75 9.42 19.65 -4.52
C GLY A 75 8.77 19.93 -5.87
N LEU A 76 7.44 20.05 -5.95
CA LEU A 76 6.72 20.58 -7.12
C LEU A 76 6.40 22.07 -6.90
N ASP A 77 6.28 22.84 -7.99
CA ASP A 77 5.92 24.25 -7.94
C ASP A 77 4.42 24.46 -7.64
N ALA A 78 3.60 23.45 -7.94
CA ALA A 78 2.17 23.40 -7.67
C ALA A 78 1.73 21.95 -7.37
N PRO A 79 0.59 21.75 -6.68
CA PRO A 79 0.00 20.42 -6.53
C PRO A 79 -0.31 19.78 -7.90
N PRO A 80 -0.06 18.48 -8.09
CA PRO A 80 -0.42 17.80 -9.32
C PRO A 80 -1.94 17.76 -9.49
N SER A 81 -2.42 17.86 -10.72
CA SER A 81 -3.84 17.63 -11.02
C SER A 81 -4.20 16.13 -10.87
N PRO A 82 -5.49 15.78 -10.74
CA PRO A 82 -5.91 14.38 -10.61
C PRO A 82 -5.48 13.46 -11.76
N ASP A 83 -5.23 13.99 -12.95
CA ASP A 83 -4.73 13.24 -14.12
C ASP A 83 -3.20 13.12 -14.17
N GLU A 84 -2.48 13.81 -13.28
CA GLU A 84 -1.02 13.72 -13.14
C GLU A 84 -0.59 12.72 -12.07
N ILE A 85 -1.51 12.14 -11.31
CA ILE A 85 -1.20 11.17 -10.25
C ILE A 85 -2.14 9.98 -10.27
N GLU A 86 -1.59 8.80 -10.06
CA GLU A 86 -2.36 7.57 -10.01
C GLU A 86 -1.75 6.57 -9.02
N ALA A 87 -2.60 6.00 -8.17
CA ALA A 87 -2.23 4.86 -7.33
C ALA A 87 -2.36 3.58 -8.15
N LEU A 88 -1.28 2.78 -8.18
CA LEU A 88 -1.29 1.48 -8.85
C LEU A 88 -1.49 0.39 -7.79
N VAL A 89 -2.61 -0.31 -7.86
CA VAL A 89 -2.92 -1.42 -6.95
C VAL A 89 -2.26 -2.69 -7.47
N LEU A 90 -1.53 -3.39 -6.59
CA LEU A 90 -0.83 -4.62 -6.92
C LEU A 90 -1.30 -5.73 -5.98
N SER A 91 -1.71 -6.86 -6.57
CA SER A 91 -2.09 -8.08 -5.86
C SER A 91 -1.77 -9.29 -6.76
N SER A 92 -1.49 -10.44 -6.14
CA SER A 92 -1.33 -11.73 -6.83
C SER A 92 -2.65 -12.47 -7.02
N VAL A 93 -3.73 -11.94 -6.44
CA VAL A 93 -5.09 -12.50 -6.54
C VAL A 93 -6.07 -11.41 -6.93
N GLU A 94 -7.03 -11.77 -7.77
CA GLU A 94 -8.15 -10.91 -8.14
C GLU A 94 -9.30 -11.15 -7.17
N VAL A 95 -9.79 -10.08 -6.55
CA VAL A 95 -10.91 -10.11 -5.59
C VAL A 95 -11.94 -9.11 -6.08
N ASP A 96 -13.21 -9.51 -6.14
CA ASP A 96 -14.32 -8.59 -6.39
C ASP A 96 -14.81 -8.02 -5.06
N GLU A 97 -14.47 -6.76 -4.80
CA GLU A 97 -14.84 -6.03 -3.59
C GLU A 97 -16.35 -5.70 -3.52
N ASN A 98 -17.10 -5.96 -4.59
CA ASN A 98 -18.55 -5.74 -4.69
C ASN A 98 -19.37 -7.03 -4.84
N ALA A 99 -18.75 -8.21 -4.76
CA ALA A 99 -19.46 -9.48 -4.93
C ALA A 99 -20.49 -9.80 -3.84
N PHE A 100 -20.50 -9.04 -2.74
CA PHE A 100 -21.52 -9.10 -1.69
C PHE A 100 -22.26 -7.77 -1.57
N THR A 101 -23.58 -7.84 -1.45
CA THR A 101 -24.43 -6.70 -1.14
C THR A 101 -25.62 -7.12 -0.28
N CYS A 102 -26.02 -6.25 0.64
CA CYS A 102 -27.21 -6.40 1.46
C CYS A 102 -27.78 -5.03 1.84
N SER A 103 -28.91 -5.03 2.55
CA SER A 103 -29.60 -3.80 2.96
C SER A 103 -28.92 -3.01 4.09
N ASP A 104 -27.92 -3.58 4.77
CA ASP A 104 -27.13 -2.88 5.80
C ASP A 104 -25.79 -2.43 5.21
N GLU A 105 -25.67 -1.13 4.94
CA GLU A 105 -24.46 -0.54 4.35
C GLU A 105 -23.20 -0.77 5.19
N ARG A 106 -23.32 -1.01 6.50
CA ARG A 106 -22.16 -1.33 7.34
C ARG A 106 -21.59 -2.70 7.03
N LEU A 107 -22.43 -3.66 6.67
CA LEU A 107 -22.00 -4.99 6.26
C LEU A 107 -21.40 -4.97 4.86
N ASN A 108 -21.94 -4.15 3.95
CA ASN A 108 -21.33 -3.91 2.64
C ASN A 108 -19.93 -3.31 2.80
N ALA A 109 -19.78 -2.29 3.67
CA ALA A 109 -18.49 -1.71 3.98
C ALA A 109 -17.51 -2.70 4.65
N LEU A 110 -18.00 -3.56 5.55
CA LEU A 110 -17.18 -4.60 6.18
C LEU A 110 -16.63 -5.59 5.14
N TYR A 111 -17.47 -6.02 4.20
CA TYR A 111 -17.05 -6.89 3.10
C TYR A 111 -15.98 -6.22 2.23
N ALA A 112 -16.24 -4.98 1.78
CA ALA A 112 -15.30 -4.22 0.96
C ALA A 112 -13.96 -4.02 1.69
N ASN A 113 -13.98 -3.73 2.99
CA ASN A 113 -12.77 -3.59 3.80
C ASN A 113 -11.99 -4.91 3.89
N ALA A 114 -12.67 -6.05 4.05
CA ALA A 114 -12.02 -7.36 4.06
C ALA A 114 -11.39 -7.71 2.69
N ALA A 115 -12.10 -7.42 1.59
CA ALA A 115 -11.59 -7.57 0.23
C ALA A 115 -10.34 -6.70 -0.01
N TRP A 116 -10.39 -5.41 0.31
CA TRP A 116 -9.23 -4.51 0.18
C TRP A 116 -8.05 -4.90 1.09
N SER A 117 -8.33 -5.40 2.29
CA SER A 117 -7.29 -5.93 3.18
C SER A 117 -6.62 -7.18 2.61
N MET A 118 -7.38 -8.05 1.94
CA MET A 118 -6.85 -9.20 1.22
C MET A 118 -6.02 -8.77 0.00
N ILE A 119 -6.54 -7.87 -0.84
CA ILE A 119 -5.82 -7.30 -2.00
C ILE A 119 -4.46 -6.74 -1.56
N GLY A 120 -4.43 -5.99 -0.45
CA GLY A 120 -3.20 -5.40 0.07
C GLY A 120 -2.18 -6.42 0.61
N ASN A 121 -2.64 -7.56 1.14
CA ASN A 121 -1.76 -8.55 1.79
C ASN A 121 -1.46 -9.79 0.93
N PHE A 122 -2.09 -9.92 -0.24
CA PHE A 122 -1.91 -11.08 -1.11
C PHE A 122 -1.00 -10.76 -2.28
N LEU A 123 0.23 -10.32 -1.99
CA LEU A 123 1.25 -10.06 -3.00
C LEU A 123 2.49 -10.91 -2.72
N ASP A 124 2.76 -11.88 -3.60
CA ASP A 124 3.84 -12.88 -3.49
C ASP A 124 3.65 -13.92 -2.37
N THR A 125 3.41 -13.49 -1.13
CA THR A 125 3.16 -14.31 0.07
C THR A 125 2.08 -13.64 0.93
N PRO A 126 1.19 -14.38 1.62
CA PRO A 126 0.17 -13.77 2.48
C PRO A 126 0.85 -13.06 3.66
N THR A 127 0.80 -11.73 3.68
CA THR A 127 1.47 -10.91 4.70
C THR A 127 0.55 -10.58 5.87
N ASP A 128 1.15 -10.25 7.02
CA ASP A 128 0.48 -9.64 8.17
C ASP A 128 0.01 -8.20 7.88
N CYS A 129 0.89 -7.41 7.24
CA CYS A 129 0.63 -6.02 6.93
C CYS A 129 1.42 -5.53 5.69
N PRO A 130 0.85 -4.72 4.78
CA PRO A 130 1.55 -4.22 3.59
C PRO A 130 2.48 -3.02 3.83
N GLN A 131 2.38 -2.35 4.98
CA GLN A 131 2.95 -1.04 5.22
C GLN A 131 4.28 -1.07 5.99
N ARG A 132 4.49 -2.04 6.90
CA ARG A 132 5.62 -2.06 7.84
C ARG A 132 6.48 -3.32 7.74
N GLU A 133 5.93 -4.46 8.14
CA GLU A 133 6.69 -5.69 8.35
C GLU A 133 6.67 -6.61 7.12
N ARG A 134 5.48 -6.88 6.57
CA ARG A 134 5.27 -7.73 5.39
C ARG A 134 5.76 -9.17 5.60
N GLY A 135 5.61 -9.67 6.82
CA GLY A 135 5.99 -11.03 7.17
C GLY A 135 4.94 -12.04 6.72
N GLY A 136 5.36 -13.20 6.22
CA GLY A 136 4.48 -14.30 5.83
C GLY A 136 3.95 -15.10 7.03
N PHE A 137 3.32 -14.43 8.01
CA PHE A 137 2.92 -15.05 9.28
C PHE A 137 1.91 -16.17 9.07
N THR A 138 2.28 -17.38 9.50
CA THR A 138 1.47 -18.59 9.29
C THR A 138 0.16 -18.57 10.08
N GLY A 139 0.13 -17.92 11.24
CA GLY A 139 -1.07 -17.81 12.07
C GLY A 139 -2.14 -16.96 11.37
N ASP A 140 -1.75 -15.78 10.91
CA ASP A 140 -2.58 -14.83 10.18
C ASP A 140 -3.16 -15.47 8.90
N ALA A 141 -2.29 -16.12 8.11
CA ALA A 141 -2.72 -16.85 6.92
C ALA A 141 -3.69 -17.99 7.27
N GLN A 142 -3.46 -18.72 8.36
CA GLN A 142 -4.31 -19.84 8.79
C GLN A 142 -5.71 -19.40 9.21
N VAL A 143 -5.82 -18.33 10.00
CA VAL A 143 -7.13 -17.85 10.47
C VAL A 143 -7.95 -17.20 9.34
N PHE A 144 -7.27 -16.57 8.37
CA PHE A 144 -7.95 -15.87 7.27
C PHE A 144 -8.24 -16.78 6.05
N ALA A 145 -7.58 -17.92 5.91
CA ALA A 145 -7.72 -18.81 4.76
C ALA A 145 -9.17 -19.17 4.39
N PRO A 146 -10.09 -19.51 5.33
CA PRO A 146 -11.49 -19.78 4.99
C PRO A 146 -12.16 -18.57 4.32
N THR A 147 -11.99 -17.38 4.88
CA THR A 147 -12.52 -16.13 4.29
C THR A 147 -11.90 -15.85 2.92
N ALA A 148 -10.59 -16.02 2.78
CA ALA A 148 -9.91 -15.82 1.50
C ALA A 148 -10.46 -16.74 0.40
N THR A 149 -10.83 -17.99 0.72
CA THR A 149 -11.47 -18.91 -0.23
C THR A 149 -12.90 -18.52 -0.63
N MET A 150 -13.57 -17.69 0.17
CA MET A 150 -14.88 -17.13 -0.18
C MET A 150 -14.75 -15.88 -1.06
N LEU A 151 -13.66 -15.13 -0.92
CA LEU A 151 -13.42 -13.87 -1.61
C LEU A 151 -12.84 -14.06 -3.03
N ALA A 152 -12.02 -15.10 -3.24
CA ALA A 152 -11.39 -15.37 -4.52
C ALA A 152 -10.95 -16.83 -4.68
N ASP A 153 -10.62 -17.23 -5.91
CA ASP A 153 -9.86 -18.47 -6.14
C ASP A 153 -8.40 -18.26 -5.72
N VAL A 154 -8.08 -18.77 -4.53
CA VAL A 154 -6.76 -18.70 -3.91
C VAL A 154 -6.01 -20.03 -3.97
N THR A 155 -6.50 -21.00 -4.75
CA THR A 155 -5.95 -22.36 -4.80
C THR A 155 -4.48 -22.36 -5.20
N GLY A 156 -4.14 -21.67 -6.30
CA GLY A 156 -2.77 -21.55 -6.79
C GLY A 156 -1.86 -20.79 -5.81
N TYR A 157 -2.39 -19.71 -5.24
CA TYR A 157 -1.68 -18.86 -4.29
C TYR A 157 -1.27 -19.62 -3.02
N PHE A 158 -2.23 -20.26 -2.34
CA PHE A 158 -1.94 -21.06 -1.14
C PHE A 158 -1.14 -22.32 -1.47
N SER A 159 -1.34 -22.95 -2.63
CA SER A 159 -0.49 -24.09 -3.05
C SER A 159 0.97 -23.70 -3.15
N ARG A 160 1.28 -22.50 -3.66
CA ARG A 160 2.64 -21.96 -3.68
C ARG A 160 3.14 -21.66 -2.26
N TYR A 161 2.37 -20.92 -1.48
CA TYR A 161 2.76 -20.54 -0.11
C TYR A 161 3.07 -21.76 0.78
N LEU A 162 2.22 -22.79 0.74
CA LEU A 162 2.42 -24.02 1.50
C LEU A 162 3.66 -24.82 1.06
N ARG A 163 4.14 -24.66 -0.19
CA ARG A 163 5.43 -25.23 -0.61
C ARG A 163 6.61 -24.51 0.02
N SER A 164 6.51 -23.19 0.24
CA SER A 164 7.55 -22.40 0.91
C SER A 164 7.66 -22.68 2.41
N LEU A 165 6.60 -23.22 3.03
CA LEU A 165 6.60 -23.61 4.45
C LEU A 165 7.18 -25.01 4.71
N ARG A 166 7.31 -25.84 3.67
CA ARG A 166 7.83 -27.22 3.76
C ARG A 166 9.34 -27.23 3.68
#